data_AF-A0A959QLP4-F1
#
_entry.id   AF-A0A959QLP4-F1
#
_cell.length_a   1.000
_cell.length_b   1.000
_cell.length_c   1.000
_cell.angle_alpha   90.00
_cell.angle_beta   90.00
_cell.angle_gamma   90.00
#
_symmetry.space_group_name_H-M   'P 1'
#
loop_
_entity.id
_entity.type
_entity.pdbx_description
1 polymer ?
#
loop_
_entity_poly.entity_id
_entity_poly.type
_entity_poly.pdbx_seq_one_letter_code
_entity_poly.pdbx_strand_id
1 'polypeptide(L)'
;MYQFLNKYGQVAAFGLGLLIILIFFGSVLSGVDSFNGLDKAGQLQSGIFDFGLGAAMFLTILCALAVVFFGFYYIAKHPKSSMKGIIQALVLVAIFVVAYFVASPAESGLMKTLAERFELTAGQEKFISGGLTTALILFGGAAVAFIVSEVRNLFK
;
A
#
# COMPACT_ATOMS: atom_id res chain seq x y z
N MET A 1 24.13 -6.52 -15.20
CA MET A 1 23.10 -6.15 -14.20
C MET A 1 21.69 -6.06 -14.81
N TYR A 2 21.49 -5.38 -15.94
CA TYR A 2 20.16 -5.24 -16.58
C TYR A 2 19.51 -6.59 -16.93
N GLN A 3 20.27 -7.54 -17.48
CA GLN A 3 19.73 -8.88 -17.82
C GLN A 3 19.41 -9.75 -16.60
N PHE A 4 20.11 -9.56 -15.47
CA PHE A 4 19.83 -10.33 -14.25
C PHE A 4 18.51 -9.90 -13.62
N LEU A 5 18.29 -8.59 -13.47
CA LEU A 5 17.01 -8.05 -12.99
C LEU A 5 15.86 -8.31 -13.97
N ASN A 6 16.12 -8.30 -15.27
CA ASN A 6 15.08 -8.59 -16.27
C ASN A 6 14.68 -10.08 -16.30
N LYS A 7 15.62 -10.99 -16.00
CA LYS A 7 15.39 -12.45 -16.01
C LYS A 7 14.95 -13.00 -14.64
N TYR A 8 15.45 -12.44 -13.56
CA TYR A 8 15.25 -12.92 -12.19
C TYR A 8 14.65 -11.88 -11.25
N GLY A 9 14.16 -10.76 -11.76
CA GLY A 9 13.59 -9.68 -10.94
C GLY A 9 12.43 -10.14 -10.06
N GLN A 10 11.54 -10.99 -10.58
CA GLN A 10 10.45 -11.57 -9.80
C GLN A 10 10.97 -12.49 -8.68
N VAL A 11 11.97 -13.33 -8.97
CA VAL A 11 12.59 -14.22 -7.97
C VAL A 11 13.31 -13.40 -6.89
N ALA A 12 14.00 -12.33 -7.28
CA ALA A 12 14.66 -11.42 -6.34
C ALA A 12 13.65 -10.67 -5.46
N ALA A 13 12.54 -10.18 -6.03
CA ALA A 13 11.48 -9.53 -5.27
C ALA A 13 10.81 -10.50 -4.28
N PHE A 14 10.50 -11.72 -4.72
CA PHE A 14 9.97 -12.75 -3.85
C PHE A 14 10.95 -13.13 -2.73
N GLY A 15 12.22 -13.34 -3.05
CA GLY A 15 13.25 -13.67 -2.07
C GLY A 15 13.47 -12.58 -1.03
N LEU A 16 13.48 -11.30 -1.46
CA LEU A 16 13.56 -10.16 -0.55
C LEU A 16 12.33 -10.08 0.36
N GLY A 17 11.12 -10.28 -0.19
CA GLY A 17 9.89 -10.31 0.58
C GLY A 17 9.88 -11.43 1.62
N LEU A 18 10.26 -12.64 1.21
CA LEU A 18 10.40 -13.79 2.11
C LEU A 18 11.40 -13.52 3.23
N LEU A 19 12.55 -12.92 2.91
CA LEU A 19 13.56 -12.57 3.91
C LEU A 19 13.02 -11.58 4.95
N ILE A 20 12.32 -10.54 4.51
CA ILE A 20 11.70 -9.56 5.42
C ILE A 20 10.68 -10.24 6.33
N ILE A 21 9.84 -11.12 5.78
CA ILE A 21 8.87 -11.90 6.56
C ILE A 21 9.58 -12.76 7.60
N LEU A 22 10.64 -13.47 7.24
CA LEU A 22 11.38 -14.32 8.17
C LEU A 22 11.99 -13.52 9.32
N ILE A 23 12.58 -12.36 9.04
CA ILE A 23 13.15 -11.48 10.08
C ILE A 23 12.05 -10.93 10.99
N PHE A 24 10.92 -10.50 10.41
CA PHE A 24 9.76 -10.05 11.18
C PHE A 24 9.22 -11.16 12.10
N PHE A 25 9.03 -12.37 11.58
CA PHE A 25 8.59 -13.52 12.37
C PHE A 25 9.60 -13.87 13.45
N GLY A 26 10.90 -13.83 13.16
CA GLY A 26 11.95 -14.02 14.17
C GLY A 26 11.82 -13.03 15.33
N SER A 27 11.65 -11.73 15.01
CA SER A 27 11.43 -10.68 16.01
C SER A 27 10.19 -10.98 16.87
N VAL A 28 9.06 -11.28 16.23
CA VAL A 28 7.78 -11.54 16.92
C VAL A 28 7.82 -12.80 17.77
N LEU A 29 8.28 -13.92 17.22
CA LEU A 29 8.32 -15.20 17.95
C LEU A 29 9.29 -15.14 19.13
N SER A 30 10.37 -14.35 19.05
CA SER A 30 11.33 -14.20 20.14
C SER A 30 10.84 -13.34 21.31
N GLY A 31 9.84 -12.48 21.10
CA GLY A 31 9.36 -11.53 22.10
C GLY A 31 7.89 -11.72 22.53
N VAL A 32 7.17 -12.67 21.94
CA VAL A 32 5.71 -12.79 22.10
C VAL A 32 5.28 -13.10 23.54
N ASP A 33 6.05 -13.93 24.26
CA ASP A 33 5.75 -14.26 25.65
C ASP A 33 5.89 -13.03 26.55
N SER A 34 6.96 -12.26 26.36
CA SER A 34 7.18 -10.98 27.03
C SER A 34 6.10 -9.96 26.69
N PHE A 35 5.65 -9.90 25.43
CA PHE A 35 4.59 -9.00 24.98
C PHE A 35 3.24 -9.34 25.62
N ASN A 36 2.88 -10.62 25.68
CA ASN A 36 1.62 -11.07 26.25
C ASN A 36 1.54 -10.87 27.78
N GLY A 37 2.70 -10.81 28.46
CA GLY A 37 2.78 -10.50 29.89
C GLY A 37 2.61 -9.01 30.24
N LEU A 38 2.63 -8.11 29.24
CA LEU A 38 2.46 -6.68 29.45
C LEU A 38 0.98 -6.29 29.53
N ASP A 39 0.70 -5.23 30.28
CA ASP A 39 -0.59 -4.56 30.24
C ASP A 39 -0.79 -3.81 28.90
N LYS A 40 -2.00 -3.29 28.64
CA LYS A 40 -2.27 -2.58 27.39
C LYS A 40 -1.33 -1.40 27.16
N ALA A 41 -0.90 -0.68 28.21
CA ALA A 41 0.02 0.43 28.05
C ALA A 41 1.43 -0.05 27.64
N GLY A 42 1.94 -1.12 28.26
CA GLY A 42 3.23 -1.72 27.92
C GLY A 42 3.24 -2.38 26.53
N GLN A 43 2.15 -3.03 26.11
CA GLN A 43 2.03 -3.58 24.76
C GLN A 43 2.17 -2.51 23.68
N LEU A 44 1.62 -1.32 23.92
CA LEU A 44 1.69 -0.21 22.97
C LEU A 44 3.07 0.42 22.82
N GLN A 45 3.97 0.17 23.77
CA GLN A 45 5.36 0.64 23.75
C GLN A 45 6.33 -0.46 23.30
N SER A 46 5.83 -1.68 23.02
CA SER A 46 6.68 -2.78 22.62
C SER A 46 7.18 -2.61 21.19
N GLY A 47 8.51 -2.66 21.03
CA GLY A 47 9.18 -2.59 19.72
C GLY A 47 9.21 -3.92 18.97
N ILE A 48 8.50 -4.96 19.43
CA ILE A 48 8.52 -6.29 18.82
C ILE A 48 8.12 -6.30 17.33
N PHE A 49 7.31 -5.32 16.92
CA PHE A 49 6.84 -5.12 15.54
C PHE A 49 7.63 -4.06 14.76
N ASP A 50 8.58 -3.35 15.38
CA ASP A 50 9.24 -2.17 14.81
C ASP A 50 9.99 -2.51 13.52
N PHE A 51 10.65 -3.66 13.45
CA PHE A 51 11.32 -4.10 12.23
C PHE A 51 10.34 -4.23 11.07
N GLY A 52 9.21 -4.92 11.28
CA GLY A 52 8.21 -5.13 10.24
C GLY A 52 7.58 -3.81 9.78
N LEU A 53 7.23 -2.96 10.74
CA LEU A 53 6.63 -1.66 10.47
C LEU A 53 7.63 -0.73 9.75
N GLY A 54 8.88 -0.69 10.21
CA GLY A 54 9.96 0.08 9.60
C GLY A 54 10.31 -0.39 8.19
N ALA A 55 10.40 -1.70 7.96
CA ALA A 55 10.65 -2.27 6.64
C ALA A 55 9.50 -1.95 5.66
N ALA A 56 8.25 -2.08 6.10
CA ALA A 56 7.09 -1.74 5.30
C ALA A 56 7.04 -0.24 4.96
N MET A 57 7.33 0.62 5.94
CA MET A 57 7.39 2.07 5.73
C MET A 57 8.50 2.44 4.74
N PHE A 58 9.71 1.89 4.92
CA PHE A 58 10.84 2.13 4.03
C PHE A 58 10.53 1.70 2.59
N LEU A 59 10.00 0.49 2.39
CA LEU A 59 9.63 -0.01 1.07
C LEU A 59 8.52 0.83 0.44
N THR A 60 7.53 1.25 1.22
CA THR A 60 6.43 2.10 0.74
C THR A 60 6.97 3.43 0.23
N ILE A 61 7.84 4.10 1.00
CA ILE A 61 8.48 5.36 0.61
C ILE A 61 9.33 5.16 -0.64
N LEU A 62 10.16 4.11 -0.67
CA LEU A 62 11.02 3.78 -1.80
C LEU A 62 10.21 3.55 -3.09
N CYS A 63 9.13 2.77 -3.00
CA CYS A 63 8.23 2.53 -4.11
C CYS A 63 7.53 3.80 -4.57
N ALA A 64 7.04 4.64 -3.65
CA ALA A 64 6.43 5.91 -3.99
C ALA A 64 7.41 6.82 -4.76
N LEU A 65 8.64 6.95 -4.28
CA LEU A 65 9.70 7.71 -4.97
C LEU A 65 10.02 7.12 -6.34
N ALA A 66 10.13 5.80 -6.45
CA ALA A 66 10.41 5.12 -7.71
C ALA A 66 9.29 5.33 -8.74
N VAL A 67 8.02 5.19 -8.34
CA VAL A 67 6.86 5.41 -9.22
C VAL A 67 6.86 6.84 -9.76
N VAL A 68 7.09 7.82 -8.89
CA VAL A 68 7.15 9.23 -9.29
C VAL A 68 8.32 9.46 -10.25
N PHE A 69 9.53 9.05 -9.87
CA PHE A 69 10.74 9.27 -10.66
C PHE A 69 10.68 8.58 -12.03
N PHE A 70 10.41 7.27 -12.06
CA PHE A 70 10.33 6.51 -13.30
C PHE A 70 9.11 6.90 -14.14
N GLY A 71 7.99 7.28 -13.52
CA GLY A 71 6.81 7.79 -14.20
C GLY A 71 7.13 9.05 -15.00
N PHE A 72 7.72 10.06 -14.36
CA PHE A 72 8.13 11.28 -15.05
C PHE A 72 9.23 11.03 -16.08
N TYR A 73 10.23 10.21 -15.75
CA TYR A 73 11.29 9.85 -16.68
C TYR A 73 10.73 9.22 -17.98
N TYR A 74 9.79 8.27 -17.85
CA TYR A 74 9.18 7.60 -18.99
C TYR A 74 8.33 8.56 -19.84
N ILE A 75 7.52 9.42 -19.20
CA ILE A 75 6.72 10.44 -19.89
C ILE A 75 7.64 11.39 -20.68
N ALA A 76 8.74 11.84 -20.09
CA ALA A 76 9.69 12.75 -20.75
C ALA A 76 10.36 12.11 -21.97
N LYS A 77 10.71 10.81 -21.90
CA LYS A 77 11.34 10.08 -23.02
C LYS A 77 10.34 9.66 -24.10
N HIS A 78 9.10 9.38 -23.74
CA HIS A 78 8.09 8.82 -24.64
C HIS A 78 6.72 9.50 -24.50
N PRO A 79 6.59 10.80 -24.76
CA PRO A 79 5.37 11.57 -24.47
C PRO A 79 4.15 11.07 -25.24
N LYS A 80 4.31 10.74 -26.54
CA LYS A 80 3.22 10.23 -27.38
C LYS A 80 2.73 8.83 -26.94
N SER A 81 3.66 7.94 -26.60
CA SER A 81 3.32 6.57 -26.17
C SER A 81 2.71 6.55 -24.77
N SER A 82 3.10 7.50 -23.91
CA SER A 82 2.64 7.61 -22.53
C SER A 82 1.20 8.11 -22.39
N MET A 83 0.56 8.59 -23.45
CA MET A 83 -0.77 9.19 -23.39
C MET A 83 -1.81 8.28 -22.72
N LYS A 84 -1.81 6.98 -23.04
CA LYS A 84 -2.71 6.01 -22.39
C LYS A 84 -2.43 5.87 -20.89
N GLY A 85 -1.16 5.84 -20.50
CA GLY A 85 -0.75 5.75 -19.10
C GLY A 85 -1.12 7.01 -18.31
N ILE A 86 -0.96 8.18 -18.92
CA ILE A 86 -1.36 9.46 -18.32
C ILE A 86 -2.87 9.49 -18.09
N ILE A 87 -3.67 9.08 -19.08
CA ILE A 87 -5.14 9.01 -18.94
C ILE A 87 -5.53 8.09 -17.78
N GLN A 88 -4.91 6.91 -17.66
CA GLN A 88 -5.18 5.98 -16.56
C GLN A 88 -4.79 6.56 -15.20
N ALA A 89 -3.65 7.24 -15.11
CA ALA A 89 -3.22 7.93 -13.89
C ALA A 89 -4.21 9.05 -13.50
N LEU A 90 -4.71 9.83 -14.47
CA LEU A 90 -5.73 10.85 -14.23
C LEU A 90 -7.05 10.26 -13.74
N VAL A 91 -7.48 9.12 -14.28
CA VAL A 91 -8.67 8.40 -13.78
C VAL A 91 -8.47 7.98 -12.32
N LEU A 92 -7.31 7.45 -11.97
CA LEU A 92 -6.99 7.07 -10.58
C LEU A 92 -7.03 8.29 -9.65
N VAL A 93 -6.43 9.41 -10.07
CA VAL A 93 -6.49 10.68 -9.31
C VAL A 93 -7.93 11.16 -9.18
N ALA A 94 -8.76 11.07 -10.22
CA ALA A 94 -10.16 11.46 -10.15
C ALA A 94 -10.95 10.60 -9.15
N ILE A 95 -10.75 9.27 -9.14
CA ILE A 95 -11.36 8.37 -8.15
C ILE A 95 -10.93 8.78 -6.73
N PHE A 96 -9.64 9.03 -6.52
CA PHE A 96 -9.14 9.47 -5.22
C PHE A 96 -9.72 10.81 -4.78
N VAL A 97 -9.79 11.79 -5.68
CA VAL A 97 -10.38 13.10 -5.38
C VAL A 97 -11.83 12.94 -4.96
N VAL A 98 -12.63 12.17 -5.70
CA VAL A 98 -14.02 11.88 -5.34
C VAL A 98 -14.09 11.19 -3.96
N ALA A 99 -13.28 10.15 -3.74
CA ALA A 99 -13.24 9.44 -2.48
C ALA A 99 -12.84 10.34 -1.29
N TYR A 100 -11.88 11.25 -1.48
CA TYR A 100 -11.46 12.23 -0.49
C TYR A 100 -12.58 13.23 -0.14
N PHE A 101 -13.31 13.71 -1.15
CA PHE A 101 -14.42 14.64 -0.91
C PHE A 101 -15.63 13.99 -0.25
N VAL A 102 -15.88 12.71 -0.55
CA VAL A 102 -16.95 11.92 0.06
C VAL A 102 -16.57 11.44 1.47
N ALA A 103 -15.29 11.20 1.75
CA ALA A 103 -14.84 10.80 3.07
C ALA A 103 -15.22 11.85 4.12
N SER A 104 -15.69 11.40 5.28
CA SER A 104 -15.89 12.23 6.46
C SER A 104 -14.97 11.75 7.60
N PRO A 105 -14.55 12.63 8.52
CA PRO A 105 -13.86 12.23 9.73
C PRO A 105 -14.66 11.18 10.51
N ALA A 106 -13.97 10.28 11.20
CA ALA A 106 -14.63 9.20 11.91
C ALA A 106 -15.36 9.73 13.16
N GLU A 107 -16.68 9.56 13.22
CA GLU A 107 -17.48 10.03 14.35
C GLU A 107 -17.53 9.02 15.52
N SER A 108 -17.23 7.74 15.25
CA SER A 108 -17.21 6.67 16.24
C SER A 108 -16.32 5.49 15.81
N GLY A 109 -16.09 4.56 16.74
CA GLY A 109 -15.36 3.31 16.49
C GLY A 109 -13.84 3.46 16.43
N LEU A 110 -13.19 2.41 15.92
CA LEU A 110 -11.73 2.25 15.96
C LEU A 110 -11.00 3.39 15.22
N MET A 111 -11.54 3.88 14.11
CA MET A 111 -10.92 4.98 13.35
C MET A 111 -10.90 6.29 14.13
N LYS A 112 -11.96 6.61 14.89
CA LYS A 112 -11.98 7.80 15.76
C LYS A 112 -10.96 7.68 16.88
N THR A 113 -10.90 6.52 17.55
CA THR A 113 -9.93 6.29 18.62
C THR A 113 -8.49 6.40 18.12
N LEU A 114 -8.20 5.92 16.90
CA LEU A 114 -6.88 6.09 16.29
C LEU A 114 -6.62 7.55 15.90
N ALA A 115 -7.60 8.25 15.33
CA ALA A 115 -7.45 9.64 14.96
C ALA A 115 -7.16 10.54 16.16
N GLU A 116 -7.90 10.37 17.26
CA GLU A 116 -7.66 11.08 18.53
C GLU A 116 -6.28 10.73 19.10
N ARG A 117 -5.91 9.45 19.06
CA ARG A 117 -4.62 8.98 19.59
C ARG A 117 -3.41 9.52 18.84
N PHE A 118 -3.50 9.64 17.52
CA PHE A 118 -2.42 10.16 16.68
C PHE A 118 -2.58 11.66 16.37
N GLU A 119 -3.52 12.33 17.04
CA GLU A 119 -3.82 13.75 16.87
C GLU A 119 -4.00 14.13 15.39
N LEU A 120 -4.68 13.25 14.64
CA LEU A 120 -4.88 13.45 13.21
C LEU A 120 -5.82 14.63 13.00
N THR A 121 -5.41 15.52 12.10
CA THR A 121 -6.31 16.57 11.59
C THR A 121 -7.40 15.95 10.74
N ALA A 122 -8.56 16.62 10.65
CA ALA A 122 -9.65 16.20 9.77
C ALA A 122 -9.19 16.01 8.31
N GLY A 123 -8.23 16.79 7.83
CA GLY A 123 -7.65 16.62 6.50
C GLY A 123 -6.86 15.32 6.34
N GLN A 124 -6.06 14.94 7.34
CA GLN A 124 -5.31 13.68 7.35
C GLN A 124 -6.25 12.47 7.40
N GLU A 125 -7.31 12.52 8.21
CA GLU A 125 -8.31 11.45 8.25
C GLU A 125 -9.00 11.25 6.90
N LYS A 126 -9.44 12.34 6.25
CA LYS A 126 -10.05 12.27 4.92
C LYS A 126 -9.07 11.73 3.88
N PHE A 127 -7.79 12.09 3.99
CA PHE A 127 -6.75 11.59 3.09
C PHE A 127 -6.57 10.08 3.22
N ILE A 128 -6.45 9.58 4.45
CA ILE A 128 -6.33 8.14 4.74
C ILE A 128 -7.57 7.39 4.25
N SER A 129 -8.76 7.85 4.64
CA SER A 129 -10.03 7.21 4.26
C SER A 129 -10.28 7.24 2.74
N GLY A 130 -9.99 8.36 2.08
CA GLY A 130 -10.07 8.49 0.64
C GLY A 130 -9.10 7.56 -0.08
N GLY A 131 -7.87 7.44 0.43
CA GLY A 131 -6.86 6.53 -0.09
C GLY A 131 -7.28 5.05 0.04
N LEU A 132 -7.77 4.66 1.22
CA LEU A 132 -8.27 3.31 1.46
C LEU A 132 -9.45 2.97 0.57
N THR A 133 -10.41 3.88 0.45
CA THR A 133 -11.59 3.71 -0.42
C THR A 133 -11.18 3.57 -1.89
N THR A 134 -10.22 4.36 -2.36
CA THR A 134 -9.67 4.24 -3.72
C THR A 134 -9.06 2.87 -3.95
N ALA A 135 -8.25 2.37 -3.00
CA ALA A 135 -7.66 1.05 -3.08
C ALA A 135 -8.72 -0.06 -3.15
N LEU A 136 -9.78 0.04 -2.33
CA LEU A 136 -10.90 -0.91 -2.35
C LEU A 136 -11.67 -0.90 -3.67
N ILE A 137 -11.92 0.29 -4.24
CA ILE A 137 -12.56 0.44 -5.55
C ILE A 137 -11.72 -0.23 -6.63
N LEU A 138 -10.41 0.02 -6.66
CA LEU A 138 -9.50 -0.60 -7.64
C LEU A 138 -9.43 -2.12 -7.46
N PHE A 139 -9.40 -2.60 -6.22
CA PHE A 139 -9.40 -4.03 -5.92
C PHE A 139 -10.69 -4.71 -6.41
N GLY A 140 -11.85 -4.13 -6.10
CA GLY A 140 -13.14 -4.62 -6.59
C GLY A 140 -13.23 -4.56 -8.12
N GLY A 141 -12.78 -3.47 -8.73
CA GLY A 141 -12.70 -3.31 -10.18
C GLY A 141 -11.81 -4.36 -10.84
N ALA A 142 -10.66 -4.68 -10.24
CA ALA A 142 -9.76 -5.72 -10.71
C ALA A 142 -10.42 -7.12 -10.63
N ALA A 143 -11.10 -7.43 -9.53
CA ALA A 143 -11.82 -8.69 -9.37
C ALA A 143 -12.93 -8.85 -10.43
N VAL A 144 -13.72 -7.80 -10.65
CA VAL A 144 -14.76 -7.80 -11.70
C VAL A 144 -14.14 -7.95 -13.09
N ALA A 145 -13.08 -7.20 -13.40
CA ALA A 145 -12.39 -7.27 -14.68
C ALA A 145 -11.83 -8.68 -14.92
N PHE A 146 -11.28 -9.33 -13.89
CA PHE A 146 -10.81 -10.70 -13.94
C PHE A 146 -11.95 -11.67 -14.30
N ILE A 147 -13.08 -11.63 -13.56
CA ILE A 147 -14.24 -12.49 -13.84
C ILE A 147 -14.75 -12.28 -15.27
N VAL A 148 -14.93 -11.02 -15.70
CA VAL A 148 -15.40 -10.70 -17.06
C VAL A 148 -14.43 -11.21 -18.12
N SER A 149 -13.12 -11.11 -17.86
CA SER A 149 -12.10 -11.60 -18.78
C SER A 149 -12.15 -13.11 -18.96
N GLU A 150 -12.31 -13.88 -17.87
CA GLU A 150 -12.44 -15.33 -17.90
C GLU A 150 -13.73 -15.77 -18.61
N VAL A 151 -14.87 -15.17 -18.27
CA VAL A 151 -16.15 -15.45 -18.94
C VAL A 151 -16.05 -15.22 -20.43
N ARG A 152 -15.51 -14.08 -20.86
CA ARG A 152 -15.31 -13.79 -22.29
C ARG A 152 -14.37 -14.79 -22.96
N ASN A 153 -13.38 -15.30 -22.24
CA ASN A 153 -12.44 -16.28 -22.76
C ASN A 153 -13.08 -17.66 -22.96
N LEU A 154 -14.04 -18.03 -22.11
CA LEU A 154 -14.82 -19.28 -22.26
C LEU A 154 -15.75 -19.29 -23.48
N PHE A 155 -16.15 -18.11 -23.97
CA PHE A 155 -17.01 -17.94 -25.15
C PHE A 155 -16.23 -17.61 -26.44
N LYS A 156 -14.89 -17.64 -26.38
CA LYS A 156 -14.01 -17.56 -27.55
C LYS A 156 -13.40 -18.92 -27.83
#